data_AF-A0A2T6AG97-F1
#
_entry.id   AF-A0A2T6AG97-F1
#
_cell.length_a   1.000
_cell.length_b   1.000
_cell.length_c   1.000
_cell.angle_alpha   90.00
_cell.angle_beta   90.00
_cell.angle_gamma   90.00
#
_symmetry.space_group_name_H-M   'P 1'
#
loop_
_entity.id
_entity.type
_entity.pdbx_description
1 polymer ?
#
loop_
_entity_poly.entity_id
_entity_poly.type
_entity_poly.pdbx_seq_one_letter_code
_entity_poly.pdbx_strand_id
1 'polypeptide(L)'
;MKTIRFSILGFFLILFTACSSDDSPEINTAMVTGEWNIESFDYSGQTSGNFEGMELNTSYEGVGENIEAVLRFNADNTFNFSGSYDVRFTAEGFTEMVPVSNASSSGTWKIEGDYIITSETIGQVQGEGVQGPQEGRMKISEVSENRMVLIIDQESTTNQNGMEFTISMDGKYVLTR
;
A
#
# COMPACT_ATOMS: atom_id res chain seq x y z
N MET A 1 29.02 -48.89 -55.28
CA MET A 1 27.62 -48.48 -55.55
C MET A 1 26.72 -49.01 -54.46
N LYS A 2 25.71 -48.20 -54.10
CA LYS A 2 24.57 -48.44 -53.20
C LYS A 2 24.75 -48.08 -51.72
N THR A 3 24.30 -46.86 -51.48
CA THR A 3 23.93 -46.13 -50.27
C THR A 3 22.95 -46.86 -49.37
N ILE A 4 23.22 -46.91 -48.07
CA ILE A 4 22.19 -47.14 -47.03
C ILE A 4 22.16 -45.90 -46.14
N ARG A 5 21.01 -45.22 -46.20
CA ARG A 5 20.72 -43.96 -45.51
C ARG A 5 20.35 -44.26 -44.06
N PHE A 6 21.23 -43.92 -43.12
CA PHE A 6 20.88 -43.89 -41.69
C PHE A 6 20.26 -42.52 -41.38
N SER A 7 18.93 -42.44 -41.48
CA SER A 7 18.15 -41.36 -40.88
C SER A 7 18.00 -41.63 -39.38
N ILE A 8 18.96 -41.16 -38.59
CA ILE A 8 18.79 -41.00 -37.14
C ILE A 8 18.23 -39.60 -36.94
N LEU A 9 16.89 -39.52 -36.91
CA LEU A 9 16.14 -38.34 -36.55
C LEU A 9 16.26 -38.17 -35.02
N GLY A 10 17.30 -37.47 -34.58
CA GLY A 10 17.48 -37.07 -33.19
C GLY A 10 16.40 -36.08 -32.78
N PHE A 11 15.42 -36.56 -32.02
CA PHE A 11 14.38 -35.75 -31.40
C PHE A 11 15.04 -34.95 -30.27
N PHE A 12 15.49 -33.74 -30.60
CA PHE A 12 15.99 -32.74 -29.67
C PHE A 12 14.77 -32.19 -28.90
N LEU A 13 14.42 -32.86 -27.79
CA LEU A 13 13.54 -32.30 -26.76
C LEU A 13 14.27 -31.16 -26.09
N ILE A 14 14.14 -29.96 -26.65
CA ILE A 14 14.47 -28.72 -25.96
C ILE A 14 13.41 -28.57 -24.87
N LEU A 15 13.74 -29.04 -23.67
CA LEU A 15 13.04 -28.65 -22.46
C LEU A 15 13.30 -27.15 -22.30
N PHE A 16 12.40 -26.32 -22.85
CA PHE A 16 12.29 -24.92 -22.49
C PHE A 16 11.82 -24.88 -21.04
N THR A 17 12.76 -24.98 -20.10
CA THR A 17 12.57 -24.48 -18.75
C THR A 17 12.46 -22.97 -18.88
N ALA A 18 11.23 -22.48 -19.08
CA ALA A 18 10.90 -21.09 -18.88
C ALA A 18 11.10 -20.79 -17.39
N CYS A 19 12.33 -20.51 -17.03
CA CYS A 19 12.66 -19.87 -15.77
C CYS A 19 12.26 -18.41 -15.95
N SER A 20 10.97 -18.11 -15.75
CA SER A 20 10.56 -16.75 -15.40
C SER A 20 10.88 -16.57 -13.93
N SER A 21 12.17 -16.51 -13.61
CA SER A 21 12.66 -16.04 -12.32
C SER A 21 12.47 -14.53 -12.32
N ASP A 22 11.24 -14.11 -12.06
CA ASP A 22 10.98 -12.79 -11.48
C ASP A 22 11.31 -12.94 -9.98
N ASP A 23 12.60 -13.21 -9.71
CA ASP A 23 13.16 -13.40 -8.37
C ASP A 23 13.34 -12.01 -7.75
N SER A 24 12.22 -11.33 -7.48
CA SER A 24 12.22 -10.27 -6.48
C SER A 24 12.66 -10.90 -5.16
N PRO A 25 13.64 -10.31 -4.44
CA PRO A 25 14.13 -10.87 -3.20
C PRO A 25 12.97 -11.06 -2.23
N GLU A 26 12.78 -12.29 -1.76
CA GLU A 26 11.71 -12.62 -0.83
C GLU A 26 11.90 -11.83 0.47
N ILE A 27 10.93 -10.98 0.81
CA ILE A 27 10.98 -10.17 2.02
C ILE A 27 10.85 -11.08 3.24
N ASN A 28 11.84 -11.00 4.13
CA ASN A 28 11.81 -11.74 5.38
C ASN A 28 10.73 -11.18 6.31
N THR A 29 9.62 -11.91 6.46
CA THR A 29 8.49 -11.57 7.36
C THR A 29 8.92 -11.33 8.81
N ALA A 30 10.01 -11.95 9.27
CA ALA A 30 10.57 -11.72 10.61
C ALA A 30 11.14 -10.32 10.78
N MET A 31 11.54 -9.64 9.70
CA MET A 31 11.97 -8.24 9.76
C MET A 31 10.78 -7.29 9.87
N VAL A 32 9.61 -7.65 9.32
CA VAL A 32 8.38 -6.84 9.39
C VAL A 32 7.67 -7.01 10.74
N THR A 33 7.67 -8.22 11.27
CA THR A 33 7.03 -8.56 12.55
C THR A 33 7.67 -7.76 13.70
N GLY A 34 6.82 -7.17 14.54
CA GLY A 34 7.26 -6.35 15.66
C GLY A 34 6.37 -5.15 15.90
N GLU A 35 6.77 -4.34 16.87
CA GLU A 35 6.17 -3.05 17.17
C GLU A 35 6.98 -1.94 16.50
N TRP A 36 6.28 -0.99 15.90
CA TRP A 36 6.84 0.08 15.10
C TRP A 36 6.19 1.41 15.49
N ASN A 37 7.00 2.37 15.93
CA ASN A 37 6.57 3.74 16.14
C ASN A 37 6.49 4.44 14.78
N ILE A 38 5.40 5.16 14.53
CA ILE A 38 5.29 6.00 13.34
C ILE A 38 6.12 7.26 13.57
N GLU A 39 7.24 7.40 12.86
CA GLU A 39 8.12 8.57 12.95
C GLU A 39 7.55 9.73 12.12
N SER A 40 7.10 9.43 10.90
CA SER A 40 6.44 10.40 10.04
C SER A 40 5.49 9.70 9.08
N PHE A 41 4.48 10.44 8.64
CA PHE A 41 3.73 10.07 7.45
C PHE A 41 3.29 11.31 6.69
N ASP A 42 3.26 11.18 5.37
CA ASP A 42 2.77 12.19 4.45
C ASP A 42 2.03 11.50 3.31
N TYR A 43 0.98 12.14 2.83
CA TYR A 43 0.21 11.65 1.69
C TYR A 43 -0.30 12.82 0.86
N SER A 44 -0.49 12.56 -0.42
CA SER A 44 -1.18 13.43 -1.35
C SER A 44 -2.22 12.62 -2.09
N GLY A 45 -3.33 13.24 -2.44
CA GLY A 45 -4.33 12.60 -3.27
C GLY A 45 -4.97 13.56 -4.24
N GLN A 46 -5.54 12.96 -5.29
CA GLN A 46 -6.32 13.66 -6.28
C GLN A 46 -7.65 12.93 -6.44
N THR A 47 -8.74 13.68 -6.38
CA THR A 47 -10.06 13.19 -6.74
C THR A 47 -10.46 13.84 -8.06
N SER A 48 -10.79 13.03 -9.05
CA SER A 48 -11.27 13.46 -10.36
C SER A 48 -12.62 12.83 -10.67
N GLY A 49 -13.49 13.53 -11.38
CA GLY A 49 -14.81 13.04 -11.79
C GLY A 49 -15.39 13.86 -12.94
N ASN A 50 -16.45 13.34 -13.55
CA ASN A 50 -17.18 14.04 -14.61
C ASN A 50 -18.68 14.08 -14.30
N PHE A 51 -19.26 15.28 -14.30
CA PHE A 51 -20.70 15.47 -14.15
C PHE A 51 -21.24 16.36 -15.28
N GLU A 52 -22.13 15.81 -16.11
CA GLU A 52 -22.73 16.50 -17.25
C GLU A 52 -21.72 17.17 -18.19
N GLY A 53 -20.53 16.57 -18.35
CA GLY A 53 -19.46 17.10 -19.19
C GLY A 53 -18.56 18.14 -18.50
N MET A 54 -18.81 18.47 -17.24
CA MET A 54 -17.91 19.28 -16.41
C MET A 54 -16.94 18.37 -15.65
N GLU A 55 -15.65 18.64 -15.80
CA GLU A 55 -14.61 17.97 -15.01
C GLU A 55 -14.56 18.57 -13.60
N LEU A 56 -14.62 17.71 -12.60
CA LEU A 56 -14.42 18.03 -11.19
C LEU A 56 -13.07 17.46 -10.80
N ASN A 57 -12.13 18.31 -10.41
CA ASN A 57 -10.80 17.90 -9.95
C ASN A 57 -10.50 18.63 -8.66
N THR A 58 -10.10 17.88 -7.63
CA THR A 58 -9.60 18.45 -6.38
C THR A 58 -8.35 17.68 -5.95
N SER A 59 -7.40 18.38 -5.36
CA SER A 59 -6.15 17.81 -4.86
C SER A 59 -5.97 18.19 -3.41
N TYR A 60 -5.45 17.26 -2.62
CA TYR A 60 -5.17 17.46 -1.21
C TYR A 60 -3.82 16.85 -0.82
N GLU A 61 -3.26 17.36 0.26
CA GLU A 61 -2.08 16.81 0.93
C GLU A 61 -2.35 16.73 2.44
N GLY A 62 -1.75 15.74 3.09
CA GLY A 62 -1.77 15.56 4.52
C GLY A 62 -0.37 15.26 5.03
N VAL A 63 0.06 15.98 6.06
CA VAL A 63 1.34 15.74 6.73
C VAL A 63 1.07 15.47 8.20
N GLY A 64 1.51 14.32 8.70
CA GLY A 64 1.44 13.95 10.10
C GLY A 64 2.36 14.80 10.96
N GLU A 65 1.83 15.33 12.06
CA GLU A 65 2.56 16.06 13.10
C GLU A 65 2.17 15.51 14.48
N ASN A 66 3.00 15.79 15.50
CA ASN A 66 2.75 15.38 16.90
C ASN A 66 2.34 13.90 17.04
N ILE A 67 3.07 13.02 16.33
CA ILE A 67 2.70 11.62 16.17
C ILE A 67 3.09 10.82 17.42
N GLU A 68 2.07 10.27 18.08
CA GLU A 68 2.18 9.31 19.19
C GLU A 68 1.40 8.05 18.78
N ALA A 69 1.89 7.35 17.77
CA ALA A 69 1.21 6.20 17.18
C ALA A 69 2.13 5.00 16.97
N VAL A 70 1.56 3.82 17.19
CA VAL A 70 2.24 2.54 17.15
C VAL A 70 1.49 1.59 16.23
N LEU A 71 2.23 0.95 15.32
CA LEU A 71 1.77 -0.14 14.48
C LEU A 71 2.49 -1.42 14.91
N ARG A 72 1.74 -2.49 15.17
CA ARG A 72 2.27 -3.80 15.51
C ARG A 72 1.84 -4.83 14.49
N PHE A 73 2.81 -5.47 13.85
CA PHE A 73 2.61 -6.69 13.05
C PHE A 73 2.93 -7.91 13.92
N ASN A 74 1.93 -8.76 14.19
CA ASN A 74 2.07 -9.96 15.01
C ASN A 74 2.46 -11.17 14.14
N ALA A 75 3.16 -12.13 14.76
CA ALA A 75 3.60 -13.37 14.12
C ALA A 75 2.46 -14.32 13.72
N ASP A 76 1.24 -14.09 14.21
CA ASP A 76 0.04 -14.84 13.85
C ASP A 76 -0.73 -14.22 12.65
N ASN A 77 -0.07 -13.34 11.90
CA ASN A 77 -0.62 -12.59 10.77
C ASN A 77 -1.75 -11.62 11.14
N THR A 78 -1.81 -11.17 12.39
CA THR A 78 -2.67 -10.06 12.81
C THR A 78 -1.88 -8.76 12.94
N PHE A 79 -2.53 -7.62 12.78
CA PHE A 79 -1.93 -6.32 13.06
C PHE A 79 -2.82 -5.49 13.99
N ASN A 80 -2.20 -4.56 14.71
CA ASN A 80 -2.90 -3.57 15.51
C ASN A 80 -2.22 -2.21 15.32
N PHE A 81 -3.02 -1.17 15.15
CA PHE A 81 -2.58 0.20 15.17
C PHE A 81 -3.32 0.92 16.28
N SER A 82 -2.61 1.77 17.01
CA SER A 82 -3.20 2.64 18.01
C SER A 82 -2.37 3.89 18.21
N GLY A 83 -3.02 5.03 18.41
CA GLY A 83 -2.33 6.25 18.81
C GLY A 83 -3.12 7.53 18.59
N SER A 84 -2.38 8.63 18.62
CA SER A 84 -2.85 9.96 18.25
C SER A 84 -1.83 10.64 17.36
N TYR A 85 -2.32 11.55 16.54
CA TYR A 85 -1.50 12.39 15.67
C TYR A 85 -2.33 13.60 15.25
N ASP A 86 -1.67 14.64 14.78
CA ASP A 86 -2.32 15.73 14.06
C ASP A 86 -2.05 15.58 12.57
N VAL A 87 -3.02 15.91 11.73
CA VAL A 87 -2.81 16.03 10.28
C VAL A 87 -2.86 17.50 9.92
N ARG A 88 -1.75 18.04 9.41
CA ARG A 88 -1.79 19.28 8.64
C ARG A 88 -2.34 18.94 7.26
N PHE A 89 -3.62 19.23 7.06
CA PHE A 89 -4.34 18.95 5.83
C PHE A 89 -4.41 20.22 4.99
N THR A 90 -3.98 20.14 3.72
CA THR A 90 -4.13 21.23 2.76
C THR A 90 -4.96 20.76 1.58
N ALA A 91 -6.02 21.48 1.22
CA ALA A 91 -6.81 21.27 0.02
C ALA A 91 -7.14 22.61 -0.63
N GLU A 92 -6.94 22.72 -1.95
CA GLU A 92 -7.30 23.92 -2.74
C GLU A 92 -6.77 25.26 -2.17
N GLY A 93 -5.59 25.23 -1.55
CA GLY A 93 -4.95 26.40 -0.94
C GLY A 93 -5.43 26.77 0.46
N PHE A 94 -6.35 25.98 1.04
CA PHE A 94 -6.73 26.07 2.45
C PHE A 94 -5.99 25.02 3.25
N THR A 95 -5.38 25.43 4.37
CA THR A 95 -4.70 24.53 5.30
C THR A 95 -5.40 24.55 6.66
N GLU A 96 -5.66 23.37 7.20
CA GLU A 96 -6.20 23.18 8.54
C GLU A 96 -5.42 22.12 9.32
N MET A 97 -5.47 22.20 10.64
CA MET A 97 -4.92 21.18 11.53
C MET A 97 -6.07 20.31 12.02
N VAL A 98 -6.05 19.03 11.67
CA VAL A 98 -7.06 18.04 12.07
C VAL A 98 -6.47 17.16 13.17
N PRO A 99 -6.86 17.36 14.44
CA PRO A 99 -6.39 16.51 15.52
C PRO A 99 -7.10 15.16 15.45
N VAL A 100 -6.30 14.08 15.43
CA VAL A 100 -6.80 12.71 15.45
C VAL A 100 -6.46 12.09 16.79
N SER A 101 -7.48 11.91 17.62
CA SER A 101 -7.36 11.27 18.92
C SER A 101 -7.88 9.84 18.89
N ASN A 102 -7.20 8.93 19.60
CA ASN A 102 -7.60 7.53 19.74
C ASN A 102 -7.81 6.79 18.41
N ALA A 103 -7.01 7.10 17.39
CA ALA A 103 -7.04 6.34 16.14
C ALA A 103 -6.66 4.89 16.44
N SER A 104 -7.45 3.96 15.93
CA SER A 104 -7.22 2.53 16.11
C SER A 104 -7.75 1.76 14.93
N SER A 105 -7.02 0.71 14.55
CA SER A 105 -7.44 -0.25 13.52
C SER A 105 -6.77 -1.58 13.82
N SER A 106 -7.41 -2.68 13.42
CA SER A 106 -6.85 -4.01 13.61
C SER A 106 -7.37 -4.94 12.53
N GLY A 107 -6.63 -6.00 12.26
CA GLY A 107 -7.01 -6.92 11.20
C GLY A 107 -5.96 -7.97 10.96
N THR A 108 -5.97 -8.54 9.76
CA THR A 108 -4.94 -9.46 9.30
C THR A 108 -3.98 -8.76 8.34
N TRP A 109 -2.78 -9.31 8.21
CA TRP A 109 -1.80 -8.86 7.22
C TRP A 109 -1.09 -10.04 6.55
N LYS A 110 -0.57 -9.81 5.35
CA LYS A 110 0.27 -10.75 4.61
C LYS A 110 1.28 -9.97 3.76
N ILE A 111 2.35 -10.65 3.33
CA ILE A 111 3.28 -10.13 2.33
C ILE A 111 2.98 -10.79 0.98
N GLU A 112 2.85 -9.98 -0.06
CA GLU A 112 2.73 -10.43 -1.46
C GLU A 112 3.75 -9.70 -2.32
N GLY A 113 4.86 -10.37 -2.64
CA GLY A 113 6.01 -9.73 -3.28
C GLY A 113 6.58 -8.61 -2.40
N ASP A 114 6.64 -7.40 -2.94
CA ASP A 114 7.14 -6.22 -2.22
C ASP A 114 6.05 -5.47 -1.44
N TYR A 115 4.88 -6.08 -1.21
CA TYR A 115 3.73 -5.40 -0.62
C TYR A 115 3.31 -6.00 0.71
N ILE A 116 2.99 -5.14 1.68
CA ILE A 116 2.15 -5.48 2.82
C ILE A 116 0.70 -5.26 2.42
N ILE A 117 -0.11 -6.30 2.59
CA ILE A 117 -1.55 -6.26 2.39
C ILE A 117 -2.22 -6.41 3.75
N THR A 118 -3.06 -5.46 4.15
CA THR A 118 -3.81 -5.46 5.41
C THR A 118 -5.31 -5.53 5.15
N SER A 119 -6.05 -6.31 5.94
CA SER A 119 -7.50 -6.46 5.77
C SER A 119 -8.31 -5.20 6.08
N GLU A 120 -7.67 -4.20 6.69
CA GLU A 120 -8.20 -2.87 6.96
C GLU A 120 -7.12 -1.83 6.66
N THR A 121 -7.51 -0.62 6.28
CA THR A 121 -6.57 0.49 6.16
C THR A 121 -6.07 0.93 7.53
N ILE A 122 -4.75 1.12 7.66
CA ILE A 122 -4.12 1.52 8.92
C ILE A 122 -4.48 2.97 9.26
N GLY A 123 -4.84 3.20 10.52
CA GLY A 123 -4.98 4.55 11.07
C GLY A 123 -6.27 5.28 10.70
N GLN A 124 -7.28 4.57 10.18
CA GLN A 124 -8.60 5.14 9.95
C GLN A 124 -9.25 5.64 11.25
N VAL A 125 -9.92 6.79 11.16
CA VAL A 125 -10.79 7.31 12.21
C VAL A 125 -12.20 6.81 11.94
N GLN A 126 -12.75 5.99 12.85
CA GLN A 126 -14.15 5.56 12.74
C GLN A 126 -15.07 6.78 12.92
N GLY A 127 -15.94 7.06 11.95
CA GLY A 127 -17.08 7.98 12.13
C GLY A 127 -17.29 9.07 11.08
N GLU A 128 -16.31 9.33 10.21
CA GLU A 128 -16.33 10.52 9.33
C GLU A 128 -16.57 10.17 7.85
N GLY A 129 -17.55 9.32 7.52
CA GLY A 129 -18.17 9.22 6.17
C GLY A 129 -17.29 8.91 4.94
N VAL A 130 -15.96 8.87 5.06
CA VAL A 130 -15.02 8.60 3.97
C VAL A 130 -14.87 7.09 3.86
N GLN A 131 -15.51 6.51 2.85
CA GLN A 131 -15.27 5.11 2.47
C GLN A 131 -13.89 5.03 1.80
N GLY A 132 -12.84 4.89 2.61
CA GLY A 132 -11.53 4.49 2.11
C GLY A 132 -11.57 3.04 1.58
N PRO A 133 -10.52 2.61 0.86
CA PRO A 133 -10.40 1.21 0.47
C PRO A 133 -10.47 0.31 1.70
N GLN A 134 -11.22 -0.79 1.58
CA GLN A 134 -11.41 -1.74 2.67
C GLN A 134 -10.12 -2.49 3.00
N GLU A 135 -9.24 -2.66 2.02
CA GLU A 135 -7.95 -3.32 2.17
C GLU A 135 -6.83 -2.28 2.05
N GLY A 136 -5.85 -2.32 2.96
CA GLY A 136 -4.65 -1.51 2.86
C GLY A 136 -3.59 -2.23 2.02
N ARG A 137 -3.04 -1.53 1.03
CA ARG A 137 -1.92 -2.02 0.22
C ARG A 137 -0.78 -1.01 0.28
N MET A 138 0.38 -1.44 0.76
CA MET A 138 1.57 -0.60 0.88
C MET A 138 2.81 -1.32 0.36
N LYS A 139 3.61 -0.66 -0.47
CA LYS A 139 4.89 -1.18 -0.94
C LYS A 139 5.95 -1.00 0.13
N ILE A 140 6.72 -2.05 0.42
CA ILE A 140 7.90 -2.00 1.26
C ILE A 140 9.04 -1.42 0.42
N SER A 141 9.40 -0.16 0.69
CA SER A 141 10.55 0.48 0.05
C SER A 141 11.86 0.22 0.81
N GLU A 142 11.77 0.01 2.12
CA GLU A 142 12.91 -0.26 3.00
C GLU A 142 12.42 -1.10 4.19
N VAL A 143 13.17 -2.12 4.58
CA VAL A 143 12.98 -2.81 5.86
C VAL A 143 14.34 -3.23 6.43
N SER A 144 14.58 -2.92 7.69
CA SER A 144 15.79 -3.23 8.42
C SER A 144 15.47 -3.54 9.88
N GLU A 145 16.51 -3.73 10.70
CA GLU A 145 16.32 -3.97 12.13
C GLU A 145 15.69 -2.80 12.89
N ASN A 146 15.82 -1.54 12.45
CA ASN A 146 15.32 -0.38 13.23
C ASN A 146 14.50 0.60 12.40
N ARG A 147 14.27 0.29 11.11
CA ARG A 147 13.63 1.21 10.18
C ARG A 147 12.81 0.46 9.14
N MET A 148 11.61 0.95 8.89
CA MET A 148 10.74 0.51 7.82
C MET A 148 10.18 1.72 7.07
N VAL A 149 10.19 1.67 5.73
CA VAL A 149 9.58 2.68 4.88
C VAL A 149 8.53 2.02 4.01
N LEU A 150 7.29 2.46 4.15
CA LEU A 150 6.15 1.98 3.39
C LEU A 150 5.66 3.08 2.45
N ILE A 151 5.33 2.72 1.23
CA ILE A 151 4.80 3.63 0.21
C ILE A 151 3.36 3.24 -0.10
N ILE A 152 2.45 4.20 -0.03
CA ILE A 152 1.09 4.08 -0.55
C ILE A 152 1.12 4.54 -1.99
N ASP A 153 0.56 3.73 -2.87
CA ASP A 153 0.27 4.05 -4.27
C ASP A 153 -1.03 3.30 -4.57
N GLN A 154 -2.14 4.02 -4.48
CA GLN A 154 -3.48 3.47 -4.58
C GLN A 154 -4.32 4.33 -5.51
N GLU A 155 -5.04 3.67 -6.39
CA GLU A 155 -6.10 4.26 -7.21
C GLU A 155 -7.39 3.49 -6.94
N SER A 156 -8.48 4.20 -6.71
CA SER A 156 -9.79 3.62 -6.51
C SER A 156 -10.87 4.41 -7.23
N THR A 157 -11.84 3.71 -7.78
CA THR A 157 -13.03 4.32 -8.38
C THR A 157 -14.23 4.12 -7.47
N THR A 158 -14.97 5.18 -7.19
CA THR A 158 -16.23 5.11 -6.44
C THR A 158 -17.37 5.75 -7.22
N ASN A 159 -18.59 5.27 -7.00
CA ASN A 159 -19.78 5.86 -7.60
C ASN A 159 -20.62 6.51 -6.50
N GLN A 160 -20.84 7.82 -6.59
CA GLN A 160 -21.74 8.54 -5.70
C GLN A 160 -22.78 9.29 -6.51
N ASN A 161 -24.07 9.04 -6.21
CA ASN A 161 -25.20 9.67 -6.90
C ASN A 161 -25.16 9.54 -8.44
N GLY A 162 -24.62 8.43 -8.97
CA GLY A 162 -24.49 8.19 -10.41
C GLY A 162 -23.27 8.84 -11.06
N MET A 163 -22.41 9.50 -10.29
CA MET A 163 -21.13 10.05 -10.74
C MET A 163 -19.99 9.10 -10.38
N GLU A 164 -19.15 8.80 -11.36
CA GLU A 164 -17.89 8.07 -11.13
C GLU A 164 -16.81 9.06 -10.73
N PHE A 165 -16.14 8.76 -9.61
CA PHE A 165 -14.98 9.49 -9.12
C PHE A 165 -13.79 8.54 -9.09
N THR A 166 -12.65 9.00 -9.61
CA THR A 166 -11.36 8.34 -9.45
C THR A 166 -10.58 9.08 -8.36
N ILE A 167 -10.15 8.34 -7.35
CA ILE A 167 -9.35 8.82 -6.23
C ILE A 167 -7.98 8.16 -6.34
N SER A 168 -6.94 8.95 -6.57
CA SER A 168 -5.55 8.51 -6.44
C SER A 168 -4.96 9.00 -5.12
N MET A 169 -4.11 8.18 -4.51
CA MET A 169 -3.43 8.47 -3.27
C MET A 169 -2.00 7.95 -3.34
N ASP A 170 -1.06 8.86 -3.15
CA ASP A 170 0.36 8.58 -2.97
C ASP A 170 0.73 8.95 -1.54
N GLY A 171 1.57 8.15 -0.89
CA GLY A 171 1.99 8.46 0.47
C GLY A 171 3.18 7.66 0.94
N LYS A 172 3.70 8.05 2.09
CA LYS A 172 4.86 7.45 2.70
C LYS A 172 4.70 7.40 4.21
N TYR A 173 4.96 6.23 4.78
CA TYR A 173 5.18 6.06 6.21
C TYR A 173 6.66 5.77 6.46
N VAL A 174 7.21 6.40 7.49
CA VAL A 174 8.50 6.07 8.06
C VAL A 174 8.24 5.55 9.47
N LEU A 175 8.69 4.33 9.74
CA LEU A 175 8.52 3.67 11.02
C LEU A 175 9.86 3.28 11.63
N THR A 176 9.95 3.34 12.96
CA THR A 176 11.15 3.00 13.73
C THR A 176 10.82 2.10 14.92
N ARG A 177 11.80 1.34 15.41
CA ARG A 177 11.67 0.52 16.62
C ARG A 177 12.93 0.56 17.46
#